data_AF-A0A969C4G8-F1
#
_entry.id   AF-A0A969C4G8-F1
#
_cell.length_a   1.000
_cell.length_b   1.000
_cell.length_c   1.000
_cell.angle_alpha   90.00
_cell.angle_beta   90.00
_cell.angle_gamma   90.00
#
_symmetry.space_group_name_H-M   'P 1'
#
loop_
_entity.id
_entity.type
_entity.pdbx_description
1 polymer ?
#
loop_
_entity_poly.entity_id
_entity_poly.type
_entity_poly.pdbx_seq_one_letter_code
_entity_poly.pdbx_strand_id
1 'polypeptide(L)'
;MEKEPCWRSAGFYGHYTTYAEVLQMITSLIFGLLIAAFVNSGNRKIQIFLAVVLGAFLLALLLTVTRASQAAFLVSAFFIVLIGASRKVFLSLLLVSLPLAAIGLYMLQQSRNVGFYDTNDNSITWRQSVYREAFDLATNSPRHLLVGVGMDSIKRYAKEWRLFDDGKLPSSHFHSTPLQLATERGLPALLLWLWILWLYGSSLWRKLKKDSLPDWRRRGIILGSFGGMIGFFTSGLVHYNLGDGEIAMVFYLLMGLSVFPYER
;
A
#
# COMPACT_ATOMS: atom_id res chain seq x y z
N MET A 1 7.10 -17.66 21.19
CA MET A 1 6.04 -17.41 20.19
C MET A 1 4.82 -16.90 20.95
N GLU A 2 4.72 -15.58 21.12
CA GLU A 2 3.48 -14.99 21.62
C GLU A 2 2.36 -15.30 20.63
N LYS A 3 1.24 -15.84 21.13
CA LYS A 3 0.04 -16.05 20.33
C LYS A 3 -0.39 -14.68 19.78
N GLU A 4 -0.35 -14.52 18.45
CA GLU A 4 -0.95 -13.36 17.80
C GLU A 4 -2.38 -13.20 18.32
N PRO A 5 -2.77 -11.99 18.77
CA PRO A 5 -4.04 -11.82 19.45
C PRO A 5 -5.19 -12.08 18.46
N CYS A 6 -6.15 -12.90 18.90
CA CYS A 6 -7.23 -13.58 18.16
C CYS A 6 -8.31 -12.64 17.56
N TRP A 7 -8.00 -11.40 17.21
CA TRP A 7 -8.97 -10.39 16.76
C TRP A 7 -8.64 -9.72 15.42
N ARG A 8 -7.52 -10.07 14.78
CA ARG A 8 -7.16 -9.52 13.47
C ARG A 8 -7.95 -10.22 12.37
N SER A 9 -8.73 -9.46 11.61
CA SER A 9 -9.48 -10.02 10.48
C SER A 9 -8.54 -10.38 9.32
N ALA A 10 -8.63 -11.61 8.81
CA ALA A 10 -7.98 -12.06 7.58
C ALA A 10 -8.97 -12.31 6.42
N GLY A 11 -10.28 -12.16 6.67
CA GLY A 11 -11.31 -12.46 5.67
C GLY A 11 -11.20 -13.89 5.15
N PHE A 12 -11.12 -14.04 3.82
CA PHE A 12 -10.90 -15.32 3.14
C PHE A 12 -9.44 -15.58 2.75
N TYR A 13 -8.50 -14.75 3.21
CA TYR A 13 -7.07 -14.89 2.91
C TYR A 13 -6.35 -15.69 4.00
N GLY A 14 -5.21 -16.28 3.64
CA GLY A 14 -4.36 -17.00 4.59
C GLY A 14 -3.72 -16.12 5.66
N HIS A 15 -3.63 -14.80 5.43
CA HIS A 15 -3.00 -13.87 6.37
C HIS A 15 -3.65 -12.48 6.36
N TYR A 16 -3.74 -11.84 7.53
CA TYR A 16 -4.37 -10.51 7.69
C TYR A 16 -3.61 -9.39 6.95
N THR A 17 -2.30 -9.55 6.71
CA THR A 17 -1.50 -8.55 5.98
C THR A 17 -1.84 -8.59 4.50
N THR A 18 -1.92 -9.79 3.91
CA THR A 18 -2.39 -10.00 2.53
C THR A 18 -3.78 -9.40 2.34
N TYR A 19 -4.70 -9.71 3.27
CA TYR A 19 -6.04 -9.14 3.24
C TYR A 19 -6.05 -7.61 3.32
N ALA A 20 -5.26 -7.03 4.23
CA ALA A 20 -5.16 -5.57 4.39
C ALA A 20 -4.60 -4.87 3.16
N GLU A 21 -3.61 -5.46 2.49
CA GLU A 21 -3.02 -4.91 1.27
C GLU A 21 -3.98 -4.98 0.08
N VAL A 22 -4.74 -6.07 -0.04
CA VAL A 22 -5.83 -6.15 -1.03
C VAL A 22 -6.92 -5.12 -0.71
N LEU A 23 -7.33 -5.01 0.56
CA LEU A 23 -8.35 -4.05 1.00
C LEU A 23 -7.93 -2.61 0.71
N GLN A 24 -6.70 -2.17 1.00
CA GLN A 24 -6.32 -0.77 0.77
C GLN A 24 -6.39 -0.39 -0.72
N MET A 25 -6.07 -1.31 -1.64
CA MET A 25 -6.17 -1.07 -3.07
C MET A 25 -7.61 -0.99 -3.55
N ILE A 26 -8.47 -1.93 -3.12
CA ILE A 26 -9.90 -1.92 -3.47
C ILE A 26 -10.60 -0.70 -2.84
N THR A 27 -10.26 -0.37 -1.60
CA THR A 27 -10.77 0.83 -0.91
C THR A 27 -10.36 2.10 -1.66
N SER A 28 -9.13 2.17 -2.18
CA SER A 28 -8.67 3.28 -3.03
C SER A 28 -9.49 3.39 -4.32
N LEU A 29 -9.81 2.26 -4.97
CA LEU A 29 -10.68 2.23 -6.13
C LEU A 29 -12.09 2.77 -5.82
N ILE A 30 -12.72 2.26 -4.75
CA ILE A 30 -14.05 2.69 -4.31
C ILE A 30 -14.05 4.18 -3.98
N PHE A 31 -13.00 4.67 -3.30
CA PHE A 31 -12.89 6.08 -2.95
C PHE A 31 -12.71 6.98 -4.18
N GLY A 32 -11.91 6.56 -5.16
CA GLY A 32 -11.80 7.25 -6.45
C GLY A 32 -13.13 7.34 -7.20
N LEU A 33 -13.91 6.25 -7.21
CA LEU A 33 -15.26 6.22 -7.77
C LEU A 33 -16.21 7.18 -7.03
N LEU A 34 -16.15 7.21 -5.70
CA LEU A 34 -16.98 8.08 -4.88
C LEU A 34 -16.68 9.56 -5.16
N ILE A 35 -15.40 9.95 -5.19
CA ILE A 35 -14.98 11.33 -5.49
C ILE A 35 -15.44 11.73 -6.90
N ALA A 36 -15.24 10.86 -7.91
CA ALA A 36 -15.71 11.13 -9.26
C ALA A 36 -17.24 11.23 -9.34
N ALA A 37 -17.99 10.40 -8.58
CA ALA A 37 -19.45 10.47 -8.53
C ALA A 37 -19.96 11.79 -7.91
N PHE A 38 -19.27 12.32 -6.90
CA PHE A 38 -19.58 13.63 -6.32
C PHE A 38 -19.34 14.79 -7.28
N VAL A 39 -18.29 14.70 -8.11
CA VAL A 39 -17.91 15.78 -9.03
C VAL A 39 -18.70 15.73 -10.35
N ASN A 40 -18.96 14.53 -10.90
CA ASN A 40 -19.41 14.38 -12.29
C ASN A 40 -20.75 13.64 -12.46
N SER A 41 -21.25 12.86 -11.50
CA SER A 41 -22.50 12.08 -11.69
C SER A 41 -23.77 12.82 -11.28
N GLY A 42 -23.73 13.56 -10.15
CA GLY A 42 -24.92 14.15 -9.53
C GLY A 42 -25.94 13.16 -8.94
N ASN A 43 -25.77 11.84 -9.14
CA ASN A 43 -26.73 10.83 -8.66
C ASN A 43 -26.49 10.47 -7.19
N ARG A 44 -27.34 11.02 -6.32
CA ARG A 44 -27.26 10.82 -4.86
C ARG A 44 -27.38 9.36 -4.42
N LYS A 45 -28.15 8.52 -5.13
CA LYS A 45 -28.29 7.08 -4.78
C LYS A 45 -26.95 6.36 -4.96
N ILE A 46 -26.25 6.64 -6.05
CA ILE A 46 -24.92 6.06 -6.33
C ILE A 46 -23.90 6.55 -5.31
N GLN A 47 -23.91 7.85 -4.98
CA GLN A 47 -23.01 8.42 -3.96
C GLN A 47 -23.22 7.77 -2.59
N ILE A 48 -24.47 7.60 -2.16
CA ILE A 48 -24.80 6.93 -0.89
C ILE A 48 -24.35 5.47 -0.93
N PHE A 49 -24.64 4.75 -2.01
CA PHE A 49 -24.21 3.36 -2.18
C PHE A 49 -22.68 3.22 -2.07
N LEU A 50 -21.93 4.02 -2.82
CA LEU A 50 -20.47 4.02 -2.78
C LEU A 50 -19.92 4.44 -1.40
N ALA A 51 -20.58 5.37 -0.71
CA ALA A 51 -20.18 5.78 0.64
C ALA A 51 -20.41 4.65 1.68
N VAL A 52 -21.53 3.92 1.58
CA VAL A 52 -21.81 2.75 2.45
C VAL A 52 -20.80 1.63 2.18
N VAL A 53 -20.54 1.32 0.91
CA VAL A 53 -19.53 0.33 0.51
C VAL A 53 -18.15 0.74 1.01
N LEU A 54 -17.77 2.01 0.83
CA LEU A 54 -16.51 2.55 1.35
C LEU A 54 -16.42 2.39 2.87
N GLY A 55 -17.49 2.72 3.61
CA GLY A 55 -17.54 2.57 5.06
C GLY A 55 -17.31 1.13 5.52
N ALA A 56 -17.92 0.14 4.83
CA ALA A 56 -17.72 -1.27 5.12
C ALA A 56 -16.26 -1.72 4.86
N PHE A 57 -15.66 -1.28 3.75
CA PHE A 57 -14.26 -1.58 3.43
C PHE A 57 -13.26 -0.91 4.38
N LEU A 58 -13.52 0.33 4.79
CA LEU A 58 -12.73 1.03 5.80
C LEU A 58 -12.80 0.31 7.14
N LEU A 59 -14.00 -0.13 7.57
CA LEU A 59 -14.16 -0.91 8.79
C LEU A 59 -13.38 -2.22 8.70
N ALA A 60 -13.49 -2.96 7.59
CA ALA A 60 -12.72 -4.18 7.36
C ALA A 60 -11.20 -3.92 7.42
N LEU A 61 -10.72 -2.84 6.79
CA LEU A 61 -9.30 -2.45 6.80
C LEU A 61 -8.82 -2.09 8.22
N LEU A 62 -9.66 -1.40 9.01
CA LEU A 62 -9.38 -1.10 10.41
C LEU A 62 -9.26 -2.37 11.26
N LEU A 63 -10.16 -3.34 11.05
CA LEU A 63 -10.18 -4.63 11.76
C LEU A 63 -9.01 -5.56 11.40
N THR A 64 -8.25 -5.28 10.34
CA THR A 64 -6.98 -6.00 10.06
C THR A 64 -5.84 -5.60 11.00
N VAL A 65 -5.94 -4.41 11.61
CA VAL A 65 -4.92 -3.82 12.49
C VAL A 65 -3.56 -3.64 11.80
N THR A 66 -3.54 -3.61 10.47
CA THR A 66 -2.31 -3.50 9.69
C THR A 66 -1.99 -2.03 9.42
N ARG A 67 -1.28 -1.40 10.35
CA ARG A 67 -0.97 0.04 10.33
C ARG A 67 -0.34 0.53 9.02
N ALA A 68 0.55 -0.27 8.44
CA ALA A 68 1.20 0.06 7.18
C ALA A 68 0.19 0.20 6.03
N SER A 69 -0.73 -0.76 5.88
CA SER A 69 -1.77 -0.71 4.84
C SER A 69 -2.80 0.40 5.09
N GLN A 70 -3.12 0.67 6.37
CA GLN A 70 -3.97 1.81 6.76
C GLN A 70 -3.31 3.15 6.40
N ALA A 71 -2.03 3.34 6.74
CA ALA A 71 -1.27 4.53 6.38
C ALA A 71 -1.13 4.68 4.86
N ALA A 72 -0.87 3.59 4.13
CA ALA A 72 -0.82 3.58 2.68
C ALA A 72 -2.16 4.01 2.06
N PHE A 73 -3.29 3.56 2.60
CA PHE A 73 -4.61 4.05 2.18
C PHE A 73 -4.76 5.55 2.47
N LEU A 74 -4.30 6.07 3.61
CA LEU A 74 -4.37 7.51 3.89
C LEU A 74 -3.56 8.34 2.90
N VAL A 75 -2.36 7.88 2.53
CA VAL A 75 -1.55 8.53 1.49
C VAL A 75 -2.26 8.46 0.13
N SER A 76 -2.80 7.31 -0.24
CA SER A 76 -3.63 7.15 -1.45
C SER A 76 -4.81 8.13 -1.46
N ALA A 77 -5.60 8.17 -0.38
CA ALA A 77 -6.76 9.02 -0.21
C ALA A 77 -6.39 10.51 -0.32
N PHE A 78 -5.28 10.93 0.28
CA PHE A 78 -4.78 12.31 0.16
C PHE A 78 -4.58 12.71 -1.31
N PHE A 79 -3.90 11.87 -2.11
CA PHE A 79 -3.67 12.16 -3.52
C PHE A 79 -4.95 12.07 -4.36
N ILE A 80 -5.86 11.14 -4.06
CA ILE A 80 -7.19 11.06 -4.71
C ILE A 80 -7.94 12.38 -4.52
N VAL A 81 -7.99 12.92 -3.30
CA VAL A 81 -8.69 14.19 -3.03
C VAL A 81 -7.95 15.37 -3.67
N LEU A 82 -6.62 15.42 -3.55
CA LEU A 82 -5.79 16.49 -4.11
C LEU A 82 -6.01 16.67 -5.62
N ILE A 83 -6.21 15.57 -6.35
CA ILE A 83 -6.33 15.57 -7.81
C ILE A 83 -7.79 15.60 -8.26
N GLY A 84 -8.64 14.84 -7.58
CA GLY A 84 -9.98 14.53 -8.03
C GLY A 84 -11.07 15.42 -7.46
N ALA A 85 -10.86 16.03 -6.29
CA ALA A 85 -11.88 16.79 -5.58
C ALA A 85 -11.83 18.30 -5.93
N SER A 86 -12.99 18.96 -5.85
CA SER A 86 -13.04 20.42 -5.90
C SER A 86 -12.45 21.01 -4.61
N ARG A 87 -11.98 22.27 -4.66
CA ARG A 87 -11.43 22.97 -3.47
C ARG A 87 -12.38 22.92 -2.27
N LYS A 88 -13.71 23.00 -2.51
CA LYS A 88 -14.73 22.89 -1.47
C LYS A 88 -14.74 21.50 -0.83
N VAL A 89 -14.77 20.44 -1.64
CA VAL A 89 -14.76 19.05 -1.16
C VAL A 89 -13.46 18.73 -0.44
N PHE A 90 -12.31 19.18 -0.95
CA PHE A 90 -11.01 19.03 -0.28
C PHE A 90 -11.03 19.66 1.12
N LEU A 91 -11.49 20.92 1.24
CA LEU A 91 -11.58 21.61 2.52
C LEU A 91 -12.57 20.94 3.49
N SER A 92 -13.73 20.48 3.00
CA SER A 92 -14.70 19.75 3.82
C SER A 92 -14.13 18.43 4.33
N LEU A 93 -13.43 17.66 3.50
CA LEU A 93 -12.79 16.42 3.91
C LEU A 93 -11.67 16.67 4.91
N LEU A 94 -10.85 17.71 4.70
CA LEU A 94 -9.80 18.11 5.64
C LEU A 94 -10.39 18.47 7.01
N LEU A 95 -11.49 19.22 7.02
CA LEU A 95 -12.22 19.63 8.23
C LEU A 95 -12.78 18.42 9.00
N VAL A 96 -13.19 17.35 8.31
CA VAL A 96 -13.68 16.11 8.94
C VAL A 96 -12.52 15.21 9.38
N SER A 97 -11.45 15.11 8.60
CA SER A 97 -10.32 14.22 8.89
C SER A 97 -9.48 14.69 10.09
N LEU A 98 -9.34 16.01 10.30
CA LEU A 98 -8.53 16.56 11.39
C LEU A 98 -9.08 16.18 12.80
N PRO A 99 -10.38 16.37 13.11
CA PRO A 99 -10.97 15.92 14.37
C PRO A 99 -10.87 14.41 14.55
N LEU A 100 -11.14 13.63 13.50
CA LEU A 100 -11.05 12.17 13.57
C LEU A 100 -9.63 11.69 13.86
N ALA A 101 -8.62 12.31 13.24
CA ALA A 101 -7.22 12.04 13.52
C ALA A 101 -6.86 12.43 14.96
N ALA A 102 -7.31 13.59 15.44
CA ALA A 102 -7.08 14.05 16.82
C ALA A 102 -7.73 13.10 17.85
N ILE A 103 -8.97 12.67 17.62
CA ILE A 103 -9.67 11.68 18.45
C ILE A 103 -8.91 10.34 18.41
N GLY A 104 -8.52 9.88 17.23
CA GLY A 104 -7.74 8.65 17.07
C GLY A 104 -6.43 8.69 17.84
N LEU A 105 -5.68 9.79 17.73
CA LEU A 105 -4.43 10.02 18.49
C LEU A 105 -4.68 10.06 19.99
N TYR A 106 -5.74 10.76 20.43
CA TYR A 106 -6.12 10.81 21.84
C TYR A 106 -6.46 9.42 22.39
N MET A 107 -7.28 8.63 21.68
CA MET A 107 -7.60 7.26 22.09
C MET A 107 -6.37 6.34 22.07
N LEU A 108 -5.47 6.53 21.11
CA LEU A 108 -4.20 5.79 21.07
C LEU A 108 -3.33 6.12 22.30
N GLN A 109 -3.30 7.39 22.70
CA GLN A 109 -2.56 7.85 23.87
C GLN A 109 -3.18 7.34 25.18
N GLN A 110 -4.50 7.25 25.28
CA GLN A 110 -5.21 6.71 26.46
C GLN A 110 -5.10 5.18 26.57
N SER A 111 -5.05 4.47 25.44
CA SER A 111 -4.97 2.99 25.42
C SER A 111 -3.55 2.46 25.60
N ARG A 112 -2.52 3.30 25.46
CA ARG A 112 -1.12 2.90 25.56
C ARG A 112 -0.39 3.64 26.68
N ASN A 113 -0.08 2.92 27.76
CA ASN A 113 0.97 3.27 28.72
C ASN A 113 2.39 3.04 28.16
N VAL A 114 2.57 3.14 26.83
CA VAL A 114 3.85 2.96 26.11
C VAL A 114 3.92 4.02 25.01
N GLY A 115 4.98 4.84 25.05
CA GLY A 115 5.13 6.04 24.23
C GLY A 115 5.15 5.80 22.71
N PHE A 116 5.15 6.90 21.95
CA PHE A 116 5.27 6.90 20.47
C PHE A 116 6.51 6.15 19.95
N TYR A 117 7.52 6.02 20.80
CA TYR A 117 8.73 5.23 20.60
C TYR A 117 8.82 4.21 21.74
N ASP A 118 8.38 2.99 21.48
CA ASP A 118 8.58 1.89 22.41
C ASP A 118 9.91 1.21 22.06
N THR A 119 10.92 1.44 22.91
CA THR A 119 12.25 0.83 22.77
C THR A 119 12.23 -0.69 23.02
N ASN A 120 11.12 -1.25 23.50
CA ASN A 120 10.88 -2.68 23.62
C ASN A 120 10.01 -3.25 22.46
N ASP A 121 9.67 -2.44 21.44
CA ASP A 121 8.96 -2.94 20.26
C ASP A 121 9.89 -3.77 19.39
N ASN A 122 9.91 -5.08 19.67
CA ASN A 122 10.65 -6.09 18.92
C ASN A 122 10.45 -5.97 17.39
N SER A 123 9.35 -5.38 16.91
CA SER A 123 9.06 -5.25 15.47
C SER A 123 9.86 -4.15 14.76
N ILE A 124 10.27 -3.07 15.45
CA ILE A 124 11.09 -2.00 14.85
C ILE A 124 12.54 -2.44 14.79
N THR A 125 13.08 -2.92 15.90
CA THR A 125 14.45 -3.45 15.99
C THR A 125 14.64 -4.60 15.01
N TRP A 126 13.66 -5.49 14.88
CA TRP A 126 13.67 -6.56 13.88
C TRP A 126 13.77 -6.03 12.44
N ARG A 127 12.95 -5.04 12.05
CA ARG A 127 13.03 -4.45 10.69
C ARG A 127 14.37 -3.76 10.44
N GLN A 128 14.91 -3.07 11.44
CA GLN A 128 16.22 -2.42 11.31
C GLN A 128 17.33 -3.43 11.00
N SER A 129 17.37 -4.56 11.74
CA SER A 129 18.33 -5.64 11.48
C SER A 129 18.12 -6.24 10.09
N VAL A 130 16.87 -6.60 9.75
CA VAL A 130 16.52 -7.20 8.45
C VAL A 130 16.87 -6.27 7.28
N TYR A 131 16.64 -4.96 7.41
CA TYR A 131 16.94 -3.99 6.34
C TYR A 131 18.44 -3.77 6.19
N ARG A 132 19.18 -3.72 7.30
CA ARG A 132 20.63 -3.62 7.29
C ARG A 132 21.23 -4.84 6.58
N GLU A 133 20.81 -6.04 6.95
CA GLU A 133 21.28 -7.27 6.30
C GLU A 133 20.91 -7.32 4.81
N ALA A 134 19.71 -6.87 4.43
CA ALA A 134 19.30 -6.76 3.03
C ALA A 134 20.22 -5.83 2.24
N PHE A 135 20.52 -4.66 2.81
CA PHE A 135 21.38 -3.65 2.22
C PHE A 135 22.83 -4.14 2.10
N ASP A 136 23.36 -4.71 3.18
CA ASP A 136 24.70 -5.28 3.21
C ASP A 136 24.81 -6.39 2.15
N LEU A 137 23.84 -7.31 2.09
CA LEU A 137 23.84 -8.38 1.09
C LEU A 137 23.75 -7.85 -0.35
N ALA A 138 22.94 -6.82 -0.60
CA ALA A 138 22.80 -6.19 -1.92
C ALA A 138 24.08 -5.45 -2.36
N THR A 139 24.84 -4.87 -1.41
CA THR A 139 25.98 -3.98 -1.69
C THR A 139 27.35 -4.64 -1.52
N ASN A 140 27.43 -5.81 -0.89
CA ASN A 140 28.69 -6.51 -0.58
C ASN A 140 29.47 -6.97 -1.83
N SER A 141 28.87 -6.99 -3.02
CA SER A 141 29.63 -7.19 -4.26
C SER A 141 29.04 -6.43 -5.45
N PRO A 142 29.87 -6.02 -6.44
CA PRO A 142 29.36 -5.45 -7.69
C PRO A 142 28.40 -6.39 -8.43
N ARG A 143 28.58 -7.71 -8.28
CA ARG A 143 27.67 -8.72 -8.85
C ARG A 143 26.29 -8.65 -8.22
N HIS A 144 26.19 -8.56 -6.89
CA HIS A 144 24.90 -8.46 -6.21
C HIS A 144 24.18 -7.16 -6.58
N LEU A 145 24.92 -6.05 -6.70
CA LEU A 145 24.36 -4.80 -7.20
C LEU A 145 23.81 -4.92 -8.62
N LEU A 146 24.45 -5.69 -9.51
CA LEU A 146 24.03 -5.81 -10.90
C LEU A 146 22.89 -6.81 -11.11
N VAL A 147 22.98 -8.00 -10.53
CA VAL A 147 22.06 -9.13 -10.82
C VAL A 147 21.40 -9.73 -9.58
N GLY A 148 21.75 -9.25 -8.39
CA GLY A 148 21.26 -9.78 -7.12
C GLY A 148 21.85 -11.15 -6.77
N VAL A 149 21.30 -11.74 -5.71
CA VAL A 149 21.68 -13.07 -5.21
C VAL A 149 20.79 -14.20 -5.74
N GLY A 150 19.79 -13.88 -6.57
CA GLY A 150 18.79 -14.81 -7.08
C GLY A 150 17.51 -14.82 -6.25
N MET A 151 16.39 -15.08 -6.93
CA MET A 151 15.07 -15.21 -6.30
C MET A 151 15.04 -16.41 -5.34
N ASP A 152 14.40 -16.23 -4.18
CA ASP A 152 14.26 -17.25 -3.13
C ASP A 152 15.59 -17.77 -2.55
N SER A 153 16.74 -17.23 -2.95
CA SER A 153 18.04 -17.60 -2.37
C SER A 153 18.10 -17.32 -0.87
N ILE A 154 17.40 -16.30 -0.38
CA ILE A 154 17.30 -16.00 1.06
C ILE A 154 16.66 -17.17 1.81
N LYS A 155 15.60 -17.79 1.27
CA LYS A 155 14.94 -18.94 1.91
C LYS A 155 15.86 -20.15 2.01
N ARG A 156 16.74 -20.33 1.02
CA ARG A 156 17.66 -21.47 0.94
C ARG A 156 18.94 -21.26 1.75
N TYR A 157 19.51 -20.05 1.73
CA TYR A 157 20.86 -19.75 2.22
C TYR A 157 20.89 -18.84 3.45
N ALA A 158 19.75 -18.59 4.11
CA ALA A 158 19.68 -17.71 5.29
C ALA A 158 20.67 -18.08 6.38
N LYS A 159 20.89 -19.38 6.62
CA LYS A 159 21.80 -19.87 7.66
C LYS A 159 23.25 -19.65 7.28
N GLU A 160 23.62 -19.96 6.05
CA GLU A 160 24.96 -19.80 5.49
C GLU A 160 25.37 -18.33 5.44
N TRP A 161 24.41 -17.45 5.14
CA TRP A 161 24.62 -16.00 5.10
C TRP A 161 24.38 -15.32 6.45
N ARG A 162 24.11 -16.09 7.51
CA ARG A 162 23.95 -15.57 8.87
C ARG A 162 22.85 -14.49 8.98
N LEU A 163 21.81 -14.60 8.14
CA LEU A 163 20.68 -13.68 8.11
C LEU A 163 19.78 -13.85 9.33
N PHE A 164 18.96 -12.84 9.58
CA PHE A 164 17.99 -12.75 10.65
C PHE A 164 18.66 -12.80 12.03
N ASP A 165 19.71 -12.00 12.22
CA ASP A 165 20.55 -11.97 13.42
C ASP A 165 21.02 -13.38 13.82
N ASP A 166 21.78 -14.04 12.93
CA ASP A 166 22.24 -15.42 13.12
C ASP A 166 21.09 -16.43 13.36
N GLY A 167 19.94 -16.19 12.75
CA GLY A 167 18.73 -17.00 12.91
C GLY A 167 17.99 -16.80 14.24
N LYS A 168 18.35 -15.79 15.05
CA LYS A 168 17.59 -15.42 16.26
C LYS A 168 16.25 -14.79 15.91
N LEU A 169 16.15 -14.16 14.75
CA LEU A 169 14.92 -13.58 14.24
C LEU A 169 14.21 -14.58 13.31
N PRO A 170 12.87 -14.55 13.23
CA PRO A 170 12.13 -15.41 12.31
C PRO A 170 12.59 -15.19 10.86
N SER A 171 12.95 -16.26 10.17
CA SER A 171 13.30 -16.22 8.75
C SER A 171 12.10 -15.79 7.92
N SER A 172 12.27 -14.74 7.11
CA SER A 172 11.21 -14.20 6.26
C SER A 172 11.81 -13.51 5.02
N HIS A 173 10.99 -12.80 4.25
CA HIS A 173 11.47 -11.83 3.27
C HIS A 173 11.99 -10.55 3.97
N PHE A 174 12.62 -9.64 3.24
CA PHE A 174 13.13 -8.39 3.79
C PHE A 174 12.05 -7.34 4.11
N HIS A 175 10.75 -7.69 4.04
CA HIS A 175 9.64 -6.79 4.37
C HIS A 175 9.78 -5.39 3.74
N SER A 176 10.23 -5.33 2.49
CA SER A 176 10.34 -4.11 1.71
C SER A 176 10.53 -4.51 0.26
N THR A 177 9.60 -4.12 -0.60
CA THR A 177 9.64 -4.43 -2.03
C THR A 177 10.90 -3.88 -2.70
N PRO A 178 11.32 -2.62 -2.45
CA PRO A 178 12.58 -2.10 -3.00
C PRO A 178 13.81 -2.91 -2.58
N LEU A 179 13.95 -3.20 -1.28
CA LEU A 179 15.10 -3.97 -0.78
C LEU A 179 15.07 -5.40 -1.33
N GLN A 180 13.91 -6.05 -1.34
CA GLN A 180 13.79 -7.40 -1.89
C GLN A 180 14.19 -7.46 -3.37
N LEU A 181 13.74 -6.49 -4.18
CA LEU A 181 14.12 -6.41 -5.59
C LEU A 181 15.61 -6.15 -5.76
N ALA A 182 16.18 -5.19 -5.03
CA ALA A 182 17.59 -4.87 -5.10
C ALA A 182 18.48 -6.05 -4.67
N THR A 183 18.12 -6.74 -3.58
CA THR A 183 18.92 -7.85 -3.06
C THR A 183 18.79 -9.10 -3.94
N GLU A 184 17.58 -9.51 -4.34
CA GLU A 184 17.38 -10.74 -5.11
C GLU A 184 17.68 -10.60 -6.60
N ARG A 185 17.42 -9.43 -7.20
CA ARG A 185 17.46 -9.23 -8.66
C ARG A 185 18.37 -8.08 -9.10
N GLY A 186 19.01 -7.38 -8.16
CA GLY A 186 19.92 -6.28 -8.44
C GLY A 186 19.23 -4.93 -8.63
N LEU A 187 20.05 -3.87 -8.64
CA LEU A 187 19.64 -2.49 -8.85
C LEU A 187 18.95 -2.26 -10.21
N PRO A 188 19.38 -2.85 -11.34
CA PRO A 188 18.68 -2.71 -12.62
C PRO A 188 17.21 -3.15 -12.56
N ALA A 189 16.91 -4.25 -11.85
CA ALA A 189 15.53 -4.72 -11.69
C ALA A 189 14.69 -3.76 -10.86
N LEU A 190 15.25 -3.21 -9.77
CA LEU A 190 14.59 -2.17 -8.98
C LEU A 190 14.32 -0.91 -9.82
N LEU A 191 15.31 -0.44 -10.59
CA LEU A 191 15.16 0.75 -11.43
C LEU A 191 14.11 0.54 -12.53
N LEU A 192 14.08 -0.64 -13.16
CA LEU A 192 13.05 -0.99 -14.14
C LEU A 192 11.66 -0.99 -13.49
N TRP A 193 11.53 -1.56 -12.29
CA TRP A 193 10.28 -1.55 -11.55
C TRP A 193 9.79 -0.12 -11.23
N LEU A 194 10.68 0.74 -10.73
CA LEU A 194 10.37 2.15 -10.47
C LEU A 194 10.01 2.89 -11.75
N TRP A 195 10.66 2.57 -12.86
CA TRP A 195 10.34 3.15 -14.16
C TRP A 195 8.96 2.74 -14.67
N ILE A 196 8.56 1.47 -14.50
CA ILE A 196 7.20 1.00 -14.82
C ILE A 196 6.16 1.75 -13.97
N LEU A 197 6.38 1.88 -12.66
CA LEU A 197 5.49 2.64 -11.78
C LEU A 197 5.40 4.11 -12.20
N TRP A 198 6.53 4.72 -12.57
CA TRP A 198 6.56 6.08 -13.07
C TRP A 198 5.79 6.25 -14.38
N LEU A 199 5.98 5.35 -15.36
CA LEU A 199 5.24 5.37 -16.63
C LEU A 199 3.74 5.21 -16.41
N TYR A 200 3.35 4.25 -15.57
CA TYR A 200 1.95 3.99 -15.21
C TYR A 200 1.33 5.21 -14.52
N GLY A 201 1.95 5.71 -13.46
CA GLY A 201 1.51 6.89 -12.72
C GLY A 201 1.42 8.15 -13.60
N SER A 202 2.44 8.39 -14.43
CA SER A 202 2.48 9.52 -15.36
C SER A 202 1.40 9.41 -16.45
N SER A 203 1.07 8.19 -16.89
CA SER A 203 -0.04 7.95 -17.81
C SER A 203 -1.39 8.30 -17.18
N LEU A 204 -1.66 7.80 -15.97
CA LEU A 204 -2.91 8.09 -15.26
C LEU A 204 -3.04 9.58 -14.89
N TRP A 205 -1.96 10.20 -14.40
CA TRP A 205 -1.92 11.63 -14.09
C TRP A 205 -2.29 12.49 -15.30
N ARG A 206 -1.69 12.21 -16.47
CA ARG A 206 -2.01 12.91 -17.72
C ARG A 206 -3.48 12.71 -18.13
N LYS A 207 -4.05 11.51 -17.93
CA LYS A 207 -5.48 11.26 -18.19
C LYS A 207 -6.38 12.08 -17.24
N LEU A 208 -6.04 12.16 -15.95
CA LEU A 208 -6.82 12.91 -14.95
C LEU A 208 -6.78 14.44 -15.15
N LYS A 209 -5.68 14.96 -15.72
CA LYS A 209 -5.52 16.38 -16.03
C LYS A 209 -6.18 16.83 -17.33
N LYS A 210 -6.64 15.90 -18.19
CA LYS A 210 -7.43 16.26 -19.37
C LYS A 210 -8.88 16.51 -18.94
N ASP A 211 -9.41 17.69 -19.28
CA ASP A 211 -10.80 18.09 -18.98
C ASP A 211 -11.87 17.24 -19.71
N SER A 212 -11.46 16.31 -20.56
CA SER A 212 -12.30 15.53 -21.46
C SER A 212 -12.74 14.17 -20.91
N LEU A 213 -12.85 13.97 -19.59
CA LEU A 213 -13.39 12.73 -19.00
C LEU A 213 -14.80 12.98 -18.44
N PRO A 214 -15.84 13.09 -19.29
CA PRO A 214 -17.21 13.35 -18.84
C PRO A 214 -17.83 12.16 -18.09
N ASP A 215 -17.42 10.92 -18.42
CA ASP A 215 -17.88 9.75 -17.68
C ASP A 215 -17.21 9.64 -16.31
N TRP A 216 -18.01 9.83 -15.26
CA TRP A 216 -17.60 9.73 -13.87
C TRP A 216 -17.05 8.34 -13.52
N ARG A 217 -17.54 7.26 -14.16
CA ARG A 217 -17.08 5.88 -13.89
C ARG A 217 -15.64 5.73 -14.34
N ARG A 218 -15.36 6.12 -15.59
CA ARG A 218 -14.01 6.12 -16.14
C ARG A 218 -13.06 7.00 -15.34
N ARG A 219 -13.48 8.23 -15.00
CA ARG A 219 -12.69 9.14 -14.17
C ARG A 219 -12.40 8.51 -12.80
N GLY A 220 -13.40 7.88 -12.19
CA GLY A 220 -13.29 7.23 -10.88
C GLY A 220 -12.38 6.01 -10.88
N ILE A 221 -12.44 5.16 -11.91
CA ILE A 221 -11.52 4.03 -12.10
C ILE A 221 -10.08 4.53 -12.21
N ILE A 222 -9.82 5.53 -13.07
CA ILE A 222 -8.47 6.09 -13.24
C ILE A 222 -7.96 6.73 -11.94
N LEU A 223 -8.80 7.51 -11.26
CA LEU A 223 -8.46 8.20 -10.01
C LEU A 223 -8.19 7.20 -8.89
N GLY A 224 -9.05 6.19 -8.76
CA GLY A 224 -8.93 5.14 -7.76
C GLY A 224 -7.74 4.22 -8.01
N SER A 225 -7.45 3.85 -9.26
CA SER A 225 -6.25 3.10 -9.64
C SER A 225 -4.96 3.91 -9.43
N PHE A 226 -4.99 5.23 -9.65
CA PHE A 226 -3.86 6.11 -9.34
C PHE A 226 -3.59 6.15 -7.83
N GLY A 227 -4.63 6.31 -7.01
CA GLY A 227 -4.50 6.19 -5.55
C GLY A 227 -4.03 4.80 -5.13
N GLY A 228 -4.61 3.73 -5.68
CA GLY A 228 -4.22 2.35 -5.40
C GLY A 228 -2.77 2.06 -5.73
N MET A 229 -2.22 2.65 -6.80
CA MET A 229 -0.79 2.59 -7.12
C MET A 229 0.07 3.27 -6.05
N ILE A 230 -0.33 4.45 -5.59
CA ILE A 230 0.35 5.16 -4.50
C ILE A 230 0.30 4.35 -3.21
N GLY A 231 -0.86 3.79 -2.88
CA GLY A 231 -1.04 2.90 -1.73
C GLY A 231 -0.13 1.68 -1.80
N PHE A 232 -0.19 0.93 -2.91
CA PHE A 232 0.68 -0.22 -3.17
C PHE A 232 2.17 0.12 -3.07
N PHE A 233 2.61 1.25 -3.62
CA PHE A 233 4.00 1.67 -3.51
C PHE A 233 4.38 2.03 -2.06
N THR A 234 3.52 2.79 -1.38
CA THR A 234 3.76 3.27 -0.02
C THR A 234 3.83 2.11 0.98
N SER A 235 2.88 1.16 0.95
CA SER A 235 2.95 -0.04 1.79
C SER A 235 4.12 -0.94 1.38
N GLY A 236 4.43 -0.99 0.08
CA GLY A 236 5.56 -1.74 -0.47
C GLY A 236 6.93 -1.27 0.05
N LEU A 237 7.04 -0.08 0.64
CA LEU A 237 8.27 0.34 1.32
C LEU A 237 8.56 -0.51 2.58
N VAL A 238 7.50 -1.01 3.23
CA VAL A 238 7.56 -1.75 4.50
C VAL A 238 6.98 -3.16 4.44
N HIS A 239 6.47 -3.58 3.27
CA HIS A 239 6.00 -4.92 2.96
C HIS A 239 6.57 -5.40 1.62
N TYR A 240 6.72 -6.71 1.44
CA TYR A 240 7.09 -7.30 0.15
C TYR A 240 5.84 -7.63 -0.67
N ASN A 241 5.19 -6.61 -1.21
CA ASN A 241 3.91 -6.73 -1.93
C ASN A 241 4.00 -7.60 -3.19
N LEU A 242 5.16 -7.61 -3.87
CA LEU A 242 5.37 -8.44 -5.06
C LEU A 242 5.64 -9.91 -4.75
N GLY A 243 5.91 -10.25 -3.48
CA GLY A 243 6.10 -11.63 -3.04
C GLY A 243 4.82 -12.40 -2.81
N ASP A 244 3.70 -11.69 -2.78
CA ASP A 244 2.37 -12.21 -2.51
C ASP A 244 1.53 -12.12 -3.81
N GLY A 245 1.09 -13.27 -4.30
CA GLY A 245 0.41 -13.38 -5.59
C GLY A 245 -0.94 -12.66 -5.59
N GLU A 246 -1.64 -12.71 -4.47
CA GLU A 246 -2.94 -12.07 -4.28
C GLU A 246 -2.84 -10.55 -4.34
N ILE A 247 -1.84 -9.97 -3.67
CA ILE A 247 -1.60 -8.52 -3.72
C ILE A 247 -1.17 -8.10 -5.13
N ALA A 248 -0.20 -8.79 -5.72
CA ALA A 248 0.31 -8.44 -7.05
C ALA A 248 -0.79 -8.53 -8.13
N MET A 249 -1.64 -9.55 -8.07
CA MET A 249 -2.75 -9.74 -9.00
C MET A 249 -3.76 -8.58 -8.94
N VAL A 250 -4.13 -8.11 -7.74
CA VAL A 250 -5.04 -6.97 -7.59
C VAL A 250 -4.42 -5.70 -8.16
N PHE A 251 -3.12 -5.47 -7.92
CA PHE A 251 -2.41 -4.33 -8.49
C PHE A 251 -2.41 -4.36 -10.03
N TYR A 252 -2.09 -5.52 -10.63
CA TYR A 252 -2.11 -5.67 -12.08
C TYR A 252 -3.52 -5.57 -12.68
N LEU A 253 -4.56 -6.03 -11.98
CA LEU A 253 -5.95 -5.84 -12.38
C LEU A 253 -6.30 -4.35 -12.45
N LEU A 254 -5.96 -3.58 -11.41
CA LEU A 254 -6.20 -2.12 -11.40
C LEU A 254 -5.40 -1.38 -12.49
N MET A 255 -4.18 -1.85 -12.78
CA MET A 255 -3.36 -1.36 -13.87
C MET A 255 -4.04 -1.61 -15.22
N GLY A 256 -4.48 -2.83 -15.49
CA GLY A 256 -5.19 -3.18 -16.71
C GLY A 256 -6.46 -2.36 -16.91
N LEU A 257 -7.32 -2.29 -15.89
CA LEU A 257 -8.60 -1.57 -15.92
C LEU A 257 -8.44 -0.06 -16.20
N SER A 258 -7.36 0.57 -15.74
CA SER A 258 -7.15 2.01 -15.85
C SER A 258 -6.34 2.43 -17.08
N VAL A 259 -5.53 1.52 -17.63
CA VAL A 259 -4.77 1.76 -18.86
C VAL A 259 -5.64 1.56 -20.09
N PHE A 260 -6.56 0.58 -20.07
CA PHE A 260 -7.35 0.18 -21.24
C PHE A 260 -8.01 1.37 -21.95
N PRO A 261 -7.75 1.58 -23.26
CA PRO A 261 -8.51 2.53 -24.05
C PRO A 261 -9.87 1.91 -24.37
N TYR A 262 -10.92 2.38 -23.71
CA TYR A 262 -12.27 2.15 -24.23
C TYR A 262 -12.37 2.95 -25.54
N GLU A 263 -12.48 2.24 -26.66
CA GLU A 263 -12.76 2.83 -27.97
C GLU A 263 -14.03 3.69 -27.87
N ARG A 264 -14.01 4.81 -28.60
CA ARG A 264 -15.08 5.81 -28.62
C ARG A 264 -16.32 5.27 -29.34
#